data_AF-A0A349HG01-F1
#
_entry.id   AF-A0A349HG01-F1
#
_cell.length_a   1.000
_cell.length_b   1.000
_cell.length_c   1.000
_cell.angle_alpha   90.00
_cell.angle_beta   90.00
_cell.angle_gamma   90.00
#
_symmetry.space_group_name_H-M   'P 1'
#
loop_
_entity.id
_entity.type
_entity.pdbx_description
1 polymer ?
#
loop_
_entity_poly.entity_id
_entity_poly.type
_entity_poly.pdbx_seq_one_letter_code
_entity_poly.pdbx_strand_id
1 'polypeptide(L)'
;MSILRRTMKKILSLADDFTEKYNGKLIPTDEAVKLLKALVIKYAALEIVSPHGKSPIALFESPCAATAENPSAVKELCIFVGEPHASYTVRNSPNRARYISEEEAIRILETKNAKGHVHYLCFAESKHGPFYAICNCCPGCCVTIKSDIGKKSMLIPAGYIALVNPHKCIGCGQCMEYCPFGAMSLRDKRMRIDPKRCMGCGVCTNKCRKDALSLVPNKKHPAPLTPDKLLGD
;
A
#
# COMPACT_ATOMS: atom_id res chain seq x y z
N MET A 1 -7.46 -24.90 22.72
CA MET A 1 -6.48 -24.01 22.06
C MET A 1 -6.57 -24.26 20.55
N SER A 2 -7.34 -23.43 19.85
CA SER A 2 -7.83 -23.73 18.49
C SER A 2 -6.72 -23.69 17.44
N ILE A 3 -6.93 -24.48 16.40
CA ILE A 3 -6.09 -24.67 15.20
C ILE A 3 -5.61 -23.34 14.60
N LEU A 4 -6.35 -22.24 14.76
CA LEU A 4 -5.97 -20.88 14.35
C LEU A 4 -4.63 -20.38 14.95
N ARG A 5 -4.31 -20.71 16.21
CA ARG A 5 -3.06 -20.24 16.84
C ARG A 5 -1.80 -20.89 16.27
N ARG A 6 -1.93 -22.06 15.63
CA ARG A 6 -0.78 -22.82 15.10
C ARG A 6 -0.38 -22.37 13.70
N THR A 7 -1.33 -21.88 12.89
CA THR A 7 -1.07 -21.46 11.50
C THR A 7 -0.36 -20.10 11.44
N MET A 8 -0.71 -19.15 12.31
CA MET A 8 -0.08 -17.81 12.33
C MET A 8 1.37 -17.78 12.83
N LYS A 9 1.78 -18.72 13.69
CA LYS A 9 3.18 -18.80 14.13
C LYS A 9 4.16 -19.08 12.97
N LYS A 10 3.68 -19.65 11.85
CA LYS A 10 4.47 -19.87 10.63
C LYS A 10 4.57 -18.62 9.74
N ILE A 11 3.60 -17.71 9.77
CA ILE A 11 3.70 -16.40 9.08
C ILE A 11 4.74 -15.51 9.79
N LEU A 12 4.87 -15.70 11.10
CA LEU A 12 5.68 -14.88 12.01
C LEU A 12 7.17 -15.29 12.11
N SER A 13 7.67 -16.25 11.33
CA SER A 13 9.10 -16.63 11.33
C SER A 13 9.88 -16.09 10.12
N LEU A 14 9.68 -14.82 9.78
CA LEU A 14 10.60 -14.06 8.92
C LEU A 14 11.42 -13.10 9.78
N ALA A 15 12.15 -13.72 10.72
CA ALA A 15 13.14 -13.16 11.65
C ALA A 15 12.70 -11.87 12.38
N ASP A 16 12.02 -12.06 13.51
CA ASP A 16 12.05 -11.23 14.72
C ASP A 16 12.07 -9.70 14.51
N ASP A 17 10.89 -9.07 14.31
CA ASP A 17 10.52 -7.73 14.85
C ASP A 17 9.28 -7.07 14.17
N PHE A 18 8.62 -7.70 13.20
CA PHE A 18 7.57 -7.02 12.44
C PHE A 18 6.34 -6.60 13.26
N THR A 19 6.03 -7.33 14.34
CA THR A 19 4.84 -7.10 15.16
C THR A 19 5.04 -6.04 16.26
N GLU A 20 6.29 -5.62 16.54
CA GLU A 20 6.58 -4.63 17.60
C GLU A 20 6.70 -3.19 17.08
N LYS A 21 6.76 -2.98 15.75
CA LYS A 21 6.92 -1.65 15.14
C LYS A 21 5.76 -1.36 14.18
N TYR A 22 5.06 -0.24 14.38
CA TYR A 22 4.00 0.28 13.49
C TYR A 22 4.57 0.57 12.10
N ASN A 23 4.56 -0.42 11.20
CA ASN A 23 5.11 -0.31 9.86
C ASN A 23 4.07 -0.65 8.79
N GLY A 24 4.02 0.17 7.73
CA GLY A 24 3.25 -0.12 6.52
C GLY A 24 4.11 -0.87 5.50
N LYS A 25 3.61 -1.97 4.93
CA LYS A 25 4.29 -2.69 3.85
C LYS A 25 3.88 -2.07 2.51
N LEU A 26 4.85 -1.56 1.76
CA LEU A 26 4.60 -1.06 0.41
C LEU A 26 4.09 -2.17 -0.49
N ILE A 27 3.11 -1.84 -1.33
CA ILE A 27 2.49 -2.77 -2.27
C ILE A 27 2.33 -2.06 -3.63
N PRO A 28 2.80 -2.62 -4.74
CA PRO A 28 2.48 -2.10 -6.07
C PRO A 28 0.97 -2.19 -6.34
N THR A 29 0.45 -1.37 -7.26
CA THR A 29 -0.99 -1.29 -7.55
C THR A 29 -1.63 -2.64 -7.84
N ASP A 30 -1.00 -3.46 -8.68
CA ASP A 30 -1.52 -4.79 -9.04
C ASP A 30 -1.60 -5.73 -7.82
N GLU A 31 -0.65 -5.63 -6.90
CA GLU A 31 -0.69 -6.40 -5.64
C GLU A 31 -1.75 -5.86 -4.70
N ALA A 32 -1.91 -4.53 -4.62
CA ALA A 32 -2.96 -3.91 -3.82
C ALA A 32 -4.35 -4.37 -4.27
N VAL A 33 -4.59 -4.46 -5.58
CA VAL A 33 -5.84 -4.99 -6.14
C VAL A 33 -6.04 -6.46 -5.77
N LYS A 34 -5.01 -7.31 -5.90
CA LYS A 34 -5.09 -8.73 -5.52
C LYS A 34 -5.38 -8.92 -4.03
N LEU A 35 -4.70 -8.16 -3.18
CA LEU A 35 -4.89 -8.18 -1.72
C LEU A 35 -6.28 -7.71 -1.33
N LEU A 36 -6.76 -6.60 -1.91
CA LEU A 36 -8.11 -6.10 -1.70
C LEU A 36 -9.15 -7.17 -2.04
N LYS A 37 -9.07 -7.77 -3.23
CA LYS A 37 -10.00 -8.83 -3.66
C LYS A 37 -9.99 -10.03 -2.73
N ALA A 38 -8.81 -10.50 -2.34
CA ALA A 38 -8.69 -11.63 -1.43
C ALA A 38 -9.30 -11.33 -0.05
N LEU A 39 -9.10 -10.11 0.46
CA LEU A 39 -9.72 -9.65 1.70
C LEU A 39 -11.25 -9.60 1.56
N VAL A 40 -11.78 -9.02 0.49
CA VAL A 40 -13.23 -8.97 0.23
C VAL A 40 -13.82 -10.39 0.19
N ILE A 41 -13.20 -11.31 -0.55
CA ILE A 41 -13.63 -12.72 -0.63
C ILE A 41 -13.62 -13.37 0.75
N LYS A 42 -12.55 -13.19 1.54
CA LYS A 42 -12.47 -13.72 2.90
C LYS A 42 -13.63 -13.24 3.77
N TYR A 43 -13.93 -11.94 3.74
CA TYR A 43 -15.02 -11.39 4.56
C TYR A 43 -16.41 -11.74 4.04
N ALA A 44 -16.57 -11.97 2.74
CA ALA A 44 -17.80 -12.53 2.19
C ALA A 44 -18.02 -13.99 2.64
N ALA A 45 -16.96 -14.81 2.66
CA ALA A 45 -17.03 -16.22 3.04
C ALA A 45 -17.28 -16.47 4.53
N LEU A 46 -16.93 -15.51 5.40
CA LEU A 46 -17.11 -15.65 6.84
C LEU A 46 -18.57 -15.48 7.31
N GLU A 47 -19.53 -15.24 6.39
CA GLU A 47 -20.92 -14.82 6.70
C GLU A 47 -21.00 -13.64 7.69
N ILE A 48 -19.88 -12.94 7.91
CA ILE A 48 -19.85 -11.64 8.55
C ILE A 48 -20.32 -10.66 7.48
N VAL A 49 -21.59 -10.79 7.11
CA VAL A 49 -22.34 -9.78 6.41
C VAL A 49 -22.14 -8.51 7.24
N SER A 50 -21.51 -7.49 6.65
CA SER A 50 -21.36 -6.19 7.31
C SER A 50 -22.71 -5.88 7.96
N PRO A 51 -22.75 -5.55 9.26
CA PRO A 51 -24.01 -5.33 9.94
C PRO A 51 -24.84 -4.39 9.05
N HIS A 52 -26.01 -4.87 8.60
CA HIS A 52 -26.92 -4.20 7.66
C HIS A 52 -26.70 -4.40 6.14
N GLY A 53 -26.00 -5.45 5.68
CA GLY A 53 -25.88 -5.76 4.24
C GLY A 53 -25.02 -4.77 3.46
N LYS A 54 -24.11 -4.08 4.16
CA LYS A 54 -23.24 -3.05 3.59
C LYS A 54 -21.93 -3.66 3.07
N SER A 55 -21.20 -2.90 2.26
CA SER A 55 -19.90 -3.34 1.75
C SER A 55 -18.91 -3.55 2.92
N PRO A 56 -18.06 -4.59 2.90
CA PRO A 56 -16.99 -4.77 3.88
C PRO A 56 -15.83 -3.77 3.69
N ILE A 57 -15.99 -2.77 2.82
CA ILE A 57 -14.97 -1.77 2.50
C ILE A 57 -15.47 -0.39 2.93
N ALA A 58 -14.64 0.32 3.69
CA ALA A 58 -14.88 1.71 4.06
C ALA A 58 -13.74 2.61 3.54
N LEU A 59 -14.12 3.71 2.91
CA LEU A 59 -13.21 4.79 2.54
C LEU A 59 -13.22 5.85 3.64
N PHE A 60 -12.04 6.32 4.02
CA PHE A 60 -11.87 7.31 5.07
C PHE A 60 -10.96 8.46 4.61
N GLU A 61 -11.31 9.64 5.08
CA GLU A 61 -10.52 10.84 4.95
C GLU A 61 -9.27 10.75 5.83
N SER A 62 -8.10 10.66 5.20
CA SER A 62 -6.81 10.49 5.88
C SER A 62 -6.53 11.66 6.84
N PRO A 63 -6.35 11.39 8.15
CA PRO A 63 -5.98 12.42 9.11
C PRO A 63 -4.65 13.07 8.76
N CYS A 64 -3.68 12.27 8.28
CA CYS A 64 -2.37 12.77 7.85
C CYS A 64 -2.47 13.77 6.71
N ALA A 65 -3.38 13.54 5.75
CA ALA A 65 -3.64 14.51 4.70
C ALA A 65 -4.41 15.72 5.22
N ALA A 66 -5.35 15.54 6.14
CA ALA A 66 -6.15 16.64 6.70
C ALA A 66 -5.31 17.63 7.53
N THR A 67 -4.22 17.18 8.16
CA THR A 67 -3.35 18.00 9.02
C THR A 67 -2.06 18.45 8.34
N ALA A 68 -1.86 18.15 7.05
CA ALA A 68 -0.65 18.54 6.34
C ALA A 68 -0.70 20.04 5.98
N GLU A 69 0.43 20.74 6.11
CA GLU A 69 0.56 22.16 5.70
C GLU A 69 0.18 22.38 4.23
N ASN A 70 0.54 21.43 3.36
CA ASN A 70 0.19 21.41 1.94
C ASN A 70 -0.49 20.07 1.60
N PRO A 71 -1.81 19.95 1.83
CA PRO A 71 -2.52 18.70 1.65
C PRO A 71 -2.79 18.41 0.16
N SER A 72 -2.91 17.13 -0.19
CA SER A 72 -3.46 16.73 -1.48
C SER A 72 -4.90 17.24 -1.57
N ALA A 73 -5.31 17.70 -2.75
CA ALA A 73 -6.68 18.16 -2.99
C ALA A 73 -7.74 17.09 -2.65
N VAL A 74 -7.37 15.79 -2.68
CA VAL A 74 -8.28 14.70 -2.32
C VAL A 74 -7.80 14.02 -1.05
N LYS A 75 -8.63 14.07 -0.01
CA LYS A 75 -8.32 13.58 1.34
C LYS A 75 -8.82 12.17 1.62
N GLU A 76 -9.78 11.65 0.83
CA GLU A 76 -10.17 10.24 0.84
C GLU A 76 -9.02 9.37 0.28
N LEU A 77 -8.31 8.68 1.18
CA LEU A 77 -7.08 7.93 0.86
C LEU A 77 -6.96 6.59 1.60
N CYS A 78 -7.65 6.42 2.73
CA CYS A 78 -7.52 5.21 3.54
C CYS A 78 -8.68 4.27 3.25
N ILE A 79 -8.37 3.07 2.78
CA ILE A 79 -9.35 2.01 2.50
C ILE A 79 -9.24 0.98 3.62
N PHE A 80 -10.24 0.92 4.49
CA PHE A 80 -10.38 -0.13 5.50
C PHE A 80 -11.13 -1.30 4.88
N VAL A 81 -10.65 -2.52 5.12
CA VAL A 81 -11.26 -3.74 4.58
C VAL A 81 -11.54 -4.71 5.72
N GLY A 82 -12.78 -5.17 5.78
CA GLY A 82 -13.22 -6.18 6.72
C GLY A 82 -13.86 -5.65 7.99
N GLU A 83 -14.55 -6.56 8.67
CA GLU A 83 -15.22 -6.29 9.94
C GLU A 83 -14.34 -6.69 11.14
N PRO A 84 -14.51 -6.01 12.29
CA PRO A 84 -15.43 -4.91 12.56
C PRO A 84 -14.93 -3.52 12.11
N HIS A 85 -13.75 -3.44 11.50
CA HIS A 85 -13.03 -2.17 11.29
C HIS A 85 -13.68 -1.24 10.26
N ALA A 86 -14.24 -1.80 9.19
CA ALA A 86 -14.98 -1.03 8.18
C ALA A 86 -16.22 -0.38 8.81
N SER A 87 -17.09 -1.16 9.47
CA SER A 87 -18.30 -0.61 10.11
C SER A 87 -17.97 0.32 11.27
N TYR A 88 -16.94 0.00 12.07
CA TYR A 88 -16.47 0.85 13.15
C TYR A 88 -16.04 2.22 12.63
N THR A 89 -15.27 2.26 11.53
CA THR A 89 -14.78 3.51 10.93
C THR A 89 -15.93 4.39 10.46
N VAL A 90 -16.91 3.82 9.74
CA VAL A 90 -18.08 4.60 9.27
C VAL A 90 -18.93 5.08 10.43
N ARG A 91 -19.20 4.22 11.43
CA ARG A 91 -20.05 4.56 12.59
C ARG A 91 -19.45 5.67 13.45
N ASN A 92 -18.13 5.64 13.68
CA ASN A 92 -17.46 6.60 14.56
C ASN A 92 -16.94 7.84 13.83
N SER A 93 -17.04 7.89 12.50
CA SER A 93 -16.62 9.04 11.71
C SER A 93 -17.57 9.29 10.52
N PRO A 94 -18.87 9.48 10.77
CA PRO A 94 -19.89 9.52 9.70
C PRO A 94 -19.68 10.67 8.69
N ASN A 95 -19.03 11.76 9.10
CA ASN A 95 -18.73 12.90 8.23
C ASN A 95 -17.42 12.74 7.43
N ARG A 96 -16.65 11.67 7.70
CA ARG A 96 -15.30 11.47 7.15
C ARG A 96 -15.06 10.07 6.61
N ALA A 97 -16.03 9.17 6.76
CA ALA A 97 -15.99 7.81 6.24
C ALA A 97 -17.33 7.40 5.64
N ARG A 98 -17.24 6.57 4.60
CA ARG A 98 -18.39 5.97 3.92
C ARG A 98 -18.03 4.59 3.41
N TYR A 99 -19.05 3.77 3.21
CA TYR A 99 -18.90 2.50 2.52
C TYR A 99 -18.66 2.73 1.02
N ILE A 100 -17.85 1.87 0.41
CA ILE A 100 -17.55 1.90 -1.03
C ILE A 100 -17.62 0.50 -1.63
N SER A 101 -17.86 0.37 -2.93
CA SER A 101 -17.82 -0.94 -3.60
C SER A 101 -16.38 -1.41 -3.84
N GLU A 102 -16.22 -2.68 -4.20
CA GLU A 102 -14.92 -3.22 -4.62
C GLU A 102 -14.40 -2.47 -5.86
N GLU A 103 -15.28 -2.22 -6.85
CA GLU A 103 -14.94 -1.52 -8.08
C GLU A 103 -14.49 -0.09 -7.81
N GLU A 104 -15.16 0.60 -6.88
CA GLU A 104 -14.75 1.94 -6.45
C GLU A 104 -13.39 1.90 -5.75
N ALA A 105 -13.15 0.92 -4.87
CA ALA A 105 -11.88 0.75 -4.19
C ALA A 105 -10.73 0.51 -5.19
N ILE A 106 -10.92 -0.36 -6.18
CA ILE A 106 -9.95 -0.60 -7.27
C ILE A 106 -9.67 0.68 -8.06
N ARG A 107 -10.73 1.39 -8.47
CA ARG A 107 -10.59 2.67 -9.19
C ARG A 107 -9.79 3.69 -8.39
N ILE A 108 -9.96 3.72 -7.06
CA ILE A 108 -9.17 4.58 -6.18
C ILE A 108 -7.69 4.16 -6.21
N LEU A 109 -7.37 2.88 -6.04
CA LEU A 109 -5.98 2.39 -6.10
C LEU A 109 -5.29 2.84 -7.41
N GLU A 110 -5.95 2.62 -8.54
CA GLU A 110 -5.42 2.97 -9.87
C GLU A 110 -5.26 4.48 -10.03
N THR A 111 -6.31 5.24 -9.74
CA THR A 111 -6.32 6.71 -9.92
C THR A 111 -5.31 7.40 -9.02
N LYS A 112 -5.13 6.92 -7.79
CA LYS A 112 -4.16 7.50 -6.85
C LYS A 112 -2.74 7.22 -7.30
N ASN A 113 -2.42 6.00 -7.73
CA ASN A 113 -1.10 5.69 -8.28
C ASN A 113 -0.82 6.48 -9.56
N ALA A 114 -1.82 6.61 -10.45
CA ALA A 114 -1.73 7.44 -11.65
C ALA A 114 -1.45 8.92 -11.33
N LYS A 115 -1.82 9.41 -10.14
CA LYS A 115 -1.47 10.74 -9.63
C LYS A 115 -0.10 10.81 -8.95
N GLY A 116 0.58 9.68 -8.75
CA GLY A 116 1.88 9.60 -8.09
C GLY A 116 1.82 9.20 -6.61
N HIS A 117 0.67 8.76 -6.12
CA HIS A 117 0.52 8.29 -4.75
C HIS A 117 1.08 6.87 -4.60
N VAL A 118 1.50 6.56 -3.39
CA VAL A 118 2.08 5.28 -3.01
C VAL A 118 1.10 4.47 -2.19
N HIS A 119 1.00 3.18 -2.48
CA HIS A 119 0.20 2.24 -1.71
C HIS A 119 1.03 1.50 -0.69
N TYR A 120 0.52 1.41 0.53
CA TYR A 120 1.03 0.47 1.52
C TYR A 120 -0.11 -0.11 2.35
N LEU A 121 0.02 -1.38 2.71
CA LEU A 121 -0.88 -2.05 3.65
C LEU A 121 -0.37 -1.84 5.07
N CYS A 122 -1.21 -1.26 5.91
CA CYS A 122 -1.10 -1.36 7.35
C CYS A 122 -1.92 -2.57 7.80
N PHE A 123 -1.29 -3.52 8.48
CA PHE A 123 -1.98 -4.67 9.05
C PHE A 123 -1.48 -4.94 10.47
N ALA A 124 -2.39 -5.35 11.35
CA ALA A 124 -2.08 -5.66 12.74
C ALA A 124 -3.09 -6.65 13.31
N GLU A 125 -2.67 -7.42 14.30
CA GLU A 125 -3.62 -8.13 15.15
C GLU A 125 -4.26 -7.14 16.13
N SER A 126 -5.57 -7.24 16.30
CA SER A 126 -6.29 -6.48 17.32
C SER A 126 -7.15 -7.41 18.16
N LYS A 127 -7.56 -6.94 19.35
CA LYS A 127 -8.52 -7.65 20.22
C LYS A 127 -9.86 -7.93 19.54
N HIS A 128 -10.18 -7.21 18.47
CA HIS A 128 -11.41 -7.31 17.71
C HIS A 128 -11.24 -8.02 16.36
N GLY A 129 -10.13 -8.73 16.15
CA GLY A 129 -9.79 -9.39 14.89
C GLY A 129 -8.72 -8.64 14.08
N PRO A 130 -8.28 -9.19 12.95
CA PRO A 130 -7.21 -8.59 12.16
C PRO A 130 -7.65 -7.24 11.58
N PHE A 131 -6.75 -6.26 11.65
CA PHE A 131 -6.90 -4.93 11.08
C PHE A 131 -6.24 -4.87 9.71
N TYR A 132 -6.94 -4.36 8.71
CA TYR A 132 -6.40 -4.12 7.38
C TYR A 132 -6.79 -2.73 6.89
N ALA A 133 -5.80 -1.92 6.57
CA ALA A 133 -5.99 -0.63 5.93
C ALA A 133 -4.99 -0.44 4.79
N ILE A 134 -5.49 -0.19 3.58
CA ILE A 134 -4.67 0.21 2.44
C ILE A 134 -4.62 1.73 2.38
N CYS A 135 -3.43 2.28 2.57
CA CYS A 135 -3.16 3.71 2.49
C CYS A 135 -2.73 4.11 1.08
N ASN A 136 -3.43 5.07 0.45
CA ASN A 136 -3.16 5.58 -0.90
C ASN A 136 -2.41 6.93 -0.84
N CYS A 137 -1.28 6.96 -0.16
CA CYS A 137 -0.70 8.19 0.38
C CYS A 137 -0.01 9.07 -0.66
N CYS A 138 -0.28 10.38 -0.58
CA CYS A 138 0.50 11.41 -1.27
C CYS A 138 1.87 11.56 -0.56
N PRO A 139 3.00 11.48 -1.27
CA PRO A 139 4.32 11.69 -0.68
C PRO A 139 4.47 13.06 0.01
N GLY A 140 3.81 14.10 -0.52
CA GLY A 140 3.85 15.45 0.03
C GLY A 140 3.14 15.62 1.38
N CYS A 141 2.24 14.70 1.75
CA CYS A 141 1.38 14.83 2.94
C CYS A 141 1.56 13.69 3.94
N CYS A 142 2.09 12.55 3.50
CA CYS A 142 2.19 11.36 4.33
C CYS A 142 3.35 11.45 5.33
N VAL A 143 3.01 11.49 6.61
CA VAL A 143 3.99 11.49 7.72
C VAL A 143 4.85 10.23 7.68
N THR A 144 4.29 9.08 7.33
CA THR A 144 5.03 7.80 7.25
C THR A 144 6.09 7.84 6.16
N ILE A 145 5.74 8.27 4.94
CA ILE A 145 6.70 8.43 3.83
C ILE A 145 7.78 9.45 4.18
N LYS A 146 7.40 10.63 4.72
CA LYS A 146 8.36 11.65 5.12
C LYS A 146 9.32 11.17 6.21
N SER A 147 8.81 10.45 7.21
CA SER A 147 9.64 9.87 8.28
C SER A 147 10.63 8.86 7.73
N ASP A 148 10.19 8.01 6.81
CA ASP A 148 10.99 6.98 6.17
C ASP A 148 12.15 7.59 5.36
N ILE A 149 11.85 8.59 4.53
CA ILE A 149 12.87 9.38 3.81
C ILE A 149 13.82 10.09 4.78
N GLY A 150 13.29 10.58 5.91
CA GLY A 150 14.02 11.18 7.02
C GLY A 150 14.86 10.20 7.85
N LYS A 151 15.07 8.96 7.37
CA LYS A 151 15.84 7.88 8.01
C LYS A 151 15.21 7.29 9.27
N LYS A 152 13.92 7.51 9.51
CA LYS A 152 13.14 6.77 10.51
C LYS A 152 12.35 5.70 9.79
N SER A 153 12.83 4.46 9.83
CA SER A 153 12.20 3.33 9.13
C SER A 153 10.76 3.13 9.63
N MET A 154 9.79 3.54 8.79
CA MET A 154 8.36 3.43 9.06
C MET A 154 7.63 2.62 7.97
N LEU A 155 8.31 2.38 6.84
CA LEU A 155 7.81 1.59 5.73
C LEU A 155 8.71 0.39 5.48
N ILE A 156 8.07 -0.71 5.08
CA ILE A 156 8.77 -1.90 4.63
C ILE A 156 8.79 -1.87 3.09
N PRO A 157 9.95 -2.04 2.43
CA PRO A 157 10.05 -2.10 0.97
C PRO A 157 9.15 -3.18 0.38
N ALA A 158 8.66 -2.98 -0.85
CA ALA A 158 7.64 -3.85 -1.46
C ALA A 158 8.10 -5.27 -1.81
N GLY A 159 9.39 -5.57 -1.76
CA GLY A 159 9.94 -6.83 -2.30
C GLY A 159 10.39 -6.72 -3.76
N TYR A 160 10.28 -5.53 -4.36
CA TYR A 160 10.65 -5.25 -5.75
C TYR A 160 11.68 -4.12 -5.85
N ILE A 161 12.32 -4.03 -7.02
CA ILE A 161 13.12 -2.89 -7.47
C ILE A 161 12.71 -2.49 -8.88
N ALA A 162 12.78 -1.19 -9.18
CA ALA A 162 12.55 -0.69 -10.53
C ALA A 162 13.73 -1.04 -11.45
N LEU A 163 13.44 -1.50 -12.67
CA LEU A 163 14.41 -1.79 -13.71
C LEU A 163 14.12 -0.94 -14.95
N VAL A 164 15.16 -0.35 -15.53
CA VAL A 164 15.06 0.48 -16.74
C VAL A 164 15.43 -0.37 -17.96
N ASN A 165 14.56 -0.41 -18.97
CA ASN A 165 14.87 -0.91 -20.29
C ASN A 165 15.59 0.19 -21.10
N PRO A 166 16.88 0.03 -21.44
CA PRO A 166 17.65 1.07 -22.12
C PRO A 166 17.21 1.30 -23.57
N HIS A 167 16.54 0.34 -24.21
CA HIS A 167 16.06 0.46 -25.60
C HIS A 167 14.76 1.26 -25.72
N LYS A 168 13.96 1.29 -24.64
CA LYS A 168 12.72 2.07 -24.57
C LYS A 168 12.90 3.43 -23.89
N CYS A 169 13.91 3.57 -23.03
CA CYS A 169 14.13 4.78 -22.26
C CYS A 169 14.65 5.91 -23.14
N ILE A 170 13.87 6.99 -23.24
CA ILE A 170 14.24 8.20 -24.00
C ILE A 170 14.87 9.30 -23.12
N GLY A 171 15.10 9.02 -21.83
CA GLY A 171 15.75 9.98 -20.94
C GLY A 171 14.95 11.23 -20.58
N CYS A 172 13.61 11.20 -20.66
CA CYS A 172 12.77 12.39 -20.43
C CYS A 172 12.71 12.88 -18.97
N GLY A 173 13.18 12.08 -18.00
CA GLY A 173 13.20 12.48 -16.59
C GLY A 173 11.86 12.43 -15.84
N GLN A 174 10.71 12.32 -16.51
CA GLN A 174 9.40 12.40 -15.86
C GLN A 174 9.22 11.43 -14.67
N CYS A 175 9.67 10.18 -14.79
CA CYS A 175 9.58 9.20 -13.71
C CYS A 175 10.42 9.54 -12.47
N MET A 176 11.50 10.31 -12.64
CA MET A 176 12.35 10.79 -11.53
C MET A 176 11.60 11.78 -10.64
N GLU A 177 10.81 12.68 -11.24
CA GLU A 177 10.01 13.69 -10.52
C GLU A 177 8.95 13.06 -9.61
N TYR A 178 8.44 11.88 -9.97
CA TYR A 178 7.45 11.15 -9.19
C TYR A 178 8.06 10.11 -8.23
N CYS A 179 9.39 10.02 -8.11
CA CYS A 179 9.99 9.08 -7.18
C CYS A 179 10.01 9.68 -5.77
N PRO A 180 9.16 9.21 -4.84
CA PRO A 180 9.08 9.82 -3.51
C PRO A 180 10.30 9.50 -2.65
N PHE A 181 11.00 8.41 -2.94
CA PHE A 181 12.16 7.93 -2.19
C PHE A 181 13.50 8.45 -2.73
N GLY A 182 13.48 9.35 -3.73
CA GLY A 182 14.70 9.93 -4.31
C GLY A 182 15.67 8.88 -4.85
N ALA A 183 15.14 7.80 -5.42
CA ALA A 183 15.89 6.63 -5.88
C ALA A 183 16.28 6.69 -7.37
N MET A 184 15.97 7.77 -8.07
CA MET A 184 16.16 7.88 -9.51
C MET A 184 17.07 9.06 -9.84
N SER A 185 17.94 8.88 -10.83
CA SER A 185 18.79 9.97 -11.36
C SER A 185 18.97 9.83 -12.86
N LEU A 186 19.09 10.96 -13.55
CA LEU A 186 19.39 11.00 -14.98
C LEU A 186 20.88 11.28 -15.18
N ARG A 187 21.58 10.41 -15.91
CA ARG A 187 22.98 10.62 -16.33
C ARG A 187 23.11 10.27 -17.80
N ASP A 188 23.67 11.17 -18.61
CA ASP A 188 23.86 10.97 -20.05
C ASP A 188 22.58 10.57 -20.79
N LYS A 189 21.45 11.23 -20.44
CA LYS A 189 20.10 10.91 -20.93
C LYS A 189 19.63 9.47 -20.64
N ARG A 190 20.25 8.77 -19.70
CA ARG A 190 19.85 7.43 -19.25
C ARG A 190 19.38 7.46 -17.81
N MET A 191 18.20 6.88 -17.57
CA MET A 191 17.66 6.75 -16.22
C MET A 191 18.45 5.70 -15.43
N ARG A 192 18.82 6.04 -14.21
CA ARG A 192 19.54 5.17 -13.27
C ARG A 192 18.74 5.04 -11.97
N ILE A 193 18.74 3.83 -11.41
CA ILE A 193 18.05 3.51 -10.14
C ILE A 193 19.10 3.28 -9.06
N ASP A 194 18.98 3.96 -7.93
CA ASP A 194 19.73 3.67 -6.71
C ASP A 194 19.05 2.50 -5.98
N PRO A 195 19.66 1.30 -5.96
CA PRO A 195 19.07 0.13 -5.32
C PRO A 195 18.97 0.23 -3.80
N LYS A 196 19.70 1.15 -3.16
CA LYS A 196 19.63 1.36 -1.70
C LYS A 196 18.44 2.22 -1.29
N ARG A 197 17.90 3.02 -2.21
CA ARG A 197 16.78 3.94 -1.96
C ARG A 197 15.47 3.47 -2.60
N CYS A 198 15.55 2.66 -3.65
CA CYS A 198 14.35 2.19 -4.33
C CYS A 198 13.55 1.28 -3.39
N MET A 199 12.33 1.68 -3.04
CA MET A 199 11.46 0.88 -2.16
C MET A 199 10.49 -0.04 -2.93
N GLY A 200 10.53 -0.03 -4.27
CA GLY A 200 9.69 -0.90 -5.10
C GLY A 200 8.22 -0.50 -5.22
N CYS A 201 7.85 0.76 -4.93
CA CYS A 201 6.45 1.22 -4.91
C CYS A 201 5.72 1.25 -6.27
N GLY A 202 6.45 1.15 -7.39
CA GLY A 202 5.85 1.07 -8.73
C GLY A 202 5.29 2.38 -9.31
N VAL A 203 5.32 3.51 -8.60
CA VAL A 203 4.83 4.80 -9.17
C VAL A 203 5.52 5.14 -10.50
N CYS A 204 6.82 4.88 -10.60
CA CYS A 204 7.60 5.21 -11.79
C CYS A 204 7.22 4.40 -13.03
N THR A 205 6.68 3.19 -12.89
CA THR A 205 6.27 2.35 -14.03
C THR A 205 5.04 2.96 -14.70
N ASN A 206 4.04 3.37 -13.92
CA ASN A 206 2.83 4.04 -14.41
C ASN A 206 3.14 5.40 -15.08
N LYS A 207 4.17 6.11 -14.60
CA LYS A 207 4.56 7.42 -15.15
C LYS A 207 5.38 7.33 -16.44
N CYS A 208 5.84 6.16 -16.84
CA CYS A 208 6.68 6.01 -18.02
C CYS A 208 5.85 5.86 -19.29
N ARG A 209 5.70 6.93 -20.07
CA ARG A 209 4.95 6.92 -21.36
C ARG A 209 5.55 6.02 -22.47
N LYS A 210 6.71 5.40 -22.21
CA LYS A 210 7.41 4.51 -23.15
C LYS A 210 7.50 3.08 -22.63
N ASP A 211 6.87 2.77 -21.50
CA ASP A 211 6.92 1.46 -20.84
C ASP A 211 8.36 0.95 -20.68
N ALA A 212 9.27 1.89 -20.36
CA ALA A 212 10.68 1.61 -20.20
C ALA A 212 11.03 1.20 -18.76
N LEU A 213 10.05 1.14 -17.86
CA LEU A 213 10.23 0.82 -16.45
C LEU A 213 9.34 -0.36 -16.08
N SER A 214 9.93 -1.33 -15.39
CA SER A 214 9.22 -2.48 -14.80
C SER A 214 9.67 -2.69 -13.35
N LEU A 215 8.89 -3.46 -12.60
CA LEU A 215 9.30 -3.96 -11.29
C LEU A 215 9.80 -5.39 -11.43
N VAL A 216 10.93 -5.69 -10.79
CA VAL A 216 11.48 -7.05 -10.69
C VAL A 216 11.75 -7.40 -9.23
N PRO A 217 11.67 -8.69 -8.83
CA PRO A 217 11.93 -9.09 -7.46
C PRO A 217 13.31 -8.64 -6.97
N ASN A 218 13.38 -8.13 -5.74
CA ASN A 218 14.64 -7.72 -5.10
C ASN A 218 14.92 -8.60 -3.88
N LYS A 219 15.93 -9.47 -3.97
CA LYS A 219 16.33 -10.38 -2.89
C LYS A 219 16.82 -9.66 -1.62
N LYS A 220 17.17 -8.37 -1.71
CA LYS A 220 17.57 -7.54 -0.56
C LYS A 220 16.38 -6.94 0.19
N HIS A 221 15.19 -6.97 -0.40
CA HIS A 221 13.96 -6.55 0.27
C HIS A 221 13.27 -7.75 0.90
N PRO A 222 12.49 -7.54 1.99
CA PRO A 222 11.56 -8.55 2.44
C PRO A 222 10.61 -8.92 1.29
N ALA A 223 10.29 -10.20 1.18
CA ALA A 223 9.51 -10.74 0.06
C ALA A 223 8.20 -9.96 -0.18
N PRO A 224 7.67 -9.97 -1.42
CA PRO A 224 6.35 -9.43 -1.70
C PRO A 224 5.27 -10.05 -0.81
N LEU A 225 4.30 -9.22 -0.43
CA LEU A 225 3.16 -9.61 0.39
C LEU A 225 2.06 -10.12 -0.55
N THR A 226 1.90 -11.44 -0.58
CA THR A 226 0.85 -12.09 -1.38
C THR A 226 -0.41 -12.33 -0.52
N PRO A 227 -1.58 -12.50 -1.15
CA PRO A 227 -2.79 -12.92 -0.45
C PRO A 227 -2.58 -14.13 0.46
N ASP A 228 -1.97 -15.20 -0.04
CA ASP A 228 -1.77 -16.43 0.73
C ASP A 228 -0.95 -16.17 2.00
N LYS A 229 0.11 -15.36 1.89
CA LYS A 229 0.95 -14.97 3.04
C LYS A 229 0.22 -14.09 4.04
N LEU A 230 -0.67 -13.21 3.58
CA LEU A 230 -1.43 -12.31 4.44
C LEU A 230 -2.55 -13.04 5.18
N LEU A 231 -3.20 -13.98 4.49
CA LEU A 231 -4.38 -14.68 5.01
C LEU A 231 -4.03 -15.95 5.78
N GLY A 232 -2.85 -16.53 5.54
CA GLY A 232 -2.33 -17.64 6.32
C GLY A 232 -2.81 -19.01 5.85
N ASP A 233 -3.08 -19.16 4.56
CA ASP A 233 -3.46 -20.43 3.93
C ASP A 233 -2.22 -21.33 3.66
#